data_AF-A0A1F4Z2N0-F1
#
_entry.id   AF-A0A1F4Z2N0-F1
#
_cell.length_a   1.000
_cell.length_b   1.000
_cell.length_c   1.000
_cell.angle_alpha   90.00
_cell.angle_beta   90.00
_cell.angle_gamma   90.00
#
_symmetry.space_group_name_H-M   'P 1'
#
loop_
_entity.id
_entity.type
_entity.pdbx_description
1 polymer ?
#
loop_
_entity_poly.entity_id
_entity_poly.type
_entity_poly.pdbx_seq_one_letter_code
_entity_poly.pdbx_strand_id
1 'polypeptide(L)'
;MSCEKIPLTLEDAEKIRDKAEKEAARLLILAGLHVFPGRSIRSKHPVANKNGDIKKTVHHPEFYVEDPATGWFKHVEVTNGNGILPSKQAQYRVVKAAGLGARYCVFDADIRLRLHRAEEEGKLQKAARKVLGWD
;
A
#
# COMPACT_ATOMS: atom_id res chain seq x y z
N MET A 1 15.27 -13.87 17.57
CA MET A 1 14.15 -14.60 16.93
C MET A 1 13.66 -13.78 15.75
N SER A 2 14.00 -14.16 14.53
CA SER A 2 13.37 -13.59 13.34
C SER A 2 12.02 -14.29 13.19
N CYS A 3 10.91 -13.59 13.52
CA CYS A 3 9.63 -14.04 13.01
C CYS A 3 9.73 -14.02 11.49
N GLU A 4 9.78 -15.20 10.88
CA GLU A 4 9.54 -15.33 9.45
C GLU A 4 8.22 -14.63 9.14
N LYS A 5 8.26 -13.69 8.22
CA LYS A 5 7.09 -12.91 7.87
C LYS A 5 6.28 -13.77 6.92
N ILE A 6 5.12 -14.21 7.37
CA ILE A 6 4.19 -14.98 6.55
C ILE A 6 3.30 -13.96 5.80
N PRO A 7 3.27 -14.00 4.45
CA PRO A 7 2.36 -13.15 3.68
C PRO A 7 0.91 -13.55 3.94
N LEU A 8 0.00 -12.58 3.83
CA LEU A 8 -1.44 -12.81 3.91
C LEU A 8 -1.89 -13.78 2.82
N THR A 9 -2.71 -14.74 3.21
CA THR A 9 -3.43 -15.60 2.27
C THR A 9 -4.73 -14.94 1.80
N LEU A 10 -5.39 -15.53 0.81
CA LEU A 10 -6.74 -15.10 0.41
C LEU A 10 -7.75 -15.23 1.56
N GLU A 11 -7.61 -16.26 2.40
CA GLU A 11 -8.47 -16.43 3.58
C GLU A 11 -8.26 -15.30 4.60
N ASP A 12 -7.01 -14.86 4.78
CA ASP A 12 -6.70 -13.73 5.66
C ASP A 12 -7.26 -12.41 5.10
N ALA A 13 -7.17 -12.20 3.78
CA ALA A 13 -7.76 -11.04 3.13
C ALA A 13 -9.28 -10.98 3.35
N GLU A 14 -9.98 -12.12 3.34
CA GLU A 14 -11.42 -12.18 3.61
C GLU A 14 -11.81 -11.82 5.05
N LYS A 15 -10.87 -11.90 6.00
CA LYS A 15 -11.10 -11.48 7.40
C LYS A 15 -10.94 -9.96 7.60
N ILE A 16 -10.44 -9.24 6.60
CA ILE A 16 -10.30 -7.77 6.66
C ILE A 16 -11.70 -7.13 6.68
N ARG A 17 -11.91 -6.22 7.64
CA ARG A 17 -13.21 -5.57 7.86
C ARG A 17 -13.50 -4.45 6.86
N ASP A 18 -12.50 -3.64 6.51
CA ASP A 18 -12.69 -2.59 5.52
C ASP A 18 -12.76 -3.21 4.11
N LYS A 19 -13.80 -2.82 3.37
CA LYS A 19 -14.10 -3.42 2.07
C LYS A 19 -13.02 -3.10 1.03
N ALA A 20 -12.51 -1.87 1.00
CA ALA A 20 -11.50 -1.49 0.03
C ALA A 20 -10.14 -2.11 0.34
N GLU A 21 -9.77 -2.20 1.62
CA GLU A 21 -8.58 -2.90 2.07
C GLU A 21 -8.63 -4.38 1.71
N LYS A 22 -9.77 -5.03 1.97
CA LYS A 22 -10.04 -6.42 1.56
C LYS A 22 -9.84 -6.61 0.05
N GLU A 23 -10.51 -5.78 -0.76
CA GLU A 23 -10.45 -5.86 -2.22
C GLU A 23 -9.00 -5.65 -2.72
N ALA A 24 -8.29 -4.67 -2.18
CA ALA A 24 -6.90 -4.41 -2.53
C ALA A 24 -6.00 -5.59 -2.19
N ALA A 25 -6.10 -6.14 -0.98
CA ALA A 25 -5.32 -7.31 -0.56
C ALA A 25 -5.60 -8.51 -1.47
N ARG A 26 -6.87 -8.82 -1.74
CA ARG A 26 -7.28 -9.92 -2.63
C ARG A 26 -6.66 -9.77 -4.02
N LEU A 27 -6.81 -8.61 -4.65
CA LEU A 27 -6.28 -8.35 -6.00
C LEU A 27 -4.76 -8.45 -6.06
N LEU A 28 -4.06 -7.95 -5.05
CA LEU A 28 -2.60 -8.02 -4.99
C LEU A 28 -2.10 -9.45 -4.77
N ILE A 29 -2.77 -10.24 -3.94
CA ILE A 29 -2.46 -11.66 -3.73
C ILE A 29 -2.70 -12.44 -5.03
N LEU A 30 -3.85 -12.25 -5.69
CA LEU A 30 -4.16 -12.89 -6.97
C LEU A 30 -3.20 -12.47 -8.09
N ALA A 31 -2.60 -11.29 -8.01
CA ALA A 31 -1.54 -10.84 -8.90
C ALA A 31 -0.20 -11.55 -8.67
N GLY A 32 -0.10 -12.45 -7.68
CA GLY A 32 1.12 -13.17 -7.33
C GLY A 32 2.10 -12.37 -6.48
N LEU A 33 1.62 -11.36 -5.74
CA LEU A 33 2.46 -10.54 -4.87
C LEU A 33 2.37 -11.01 -3.41
N HIS A 34 3.45 -10.80 -2.67
CA HIS A 34 3.45 -11.06 -1.23
C HIS A 34 2.91 -9.83 -0.50
N VAL A 35 1.69 -9.94 0.02
CA VAL A 35 1.03 -8.88 0.81
C VAL A 35 1.23 -9.17 2.29
N PHE A 36 1.60 -8.18 3.07
CA PHE A 36 1.77 -8.28 4.52
C PHE A 36 0.99 -7.17 5.22
N PRO A 37 0.64 -7.36 6.51
CA PRO A 37 0.16 -6.25 7.33
C PRO A 37 1.09 -5.05 7.26
N GLY A 38 0.49 -3.87 7.25
CA GLY A 38 1.15 -2.58 7.25
C GLY A 38 2.31 -2.46 8.23
N ARG A 39 3.47 -2.02 7.73
CA ARG A 39 4.63 -1.70 8.58
C ARG A 39 4.69 -0.21 8.85
N SER A 40 4.82 0.13 10.13
CA SER A 40 5.02 1.51 10.58
C SER A 40 6.20 2.15 9.88
N ILE A 41 5.98 3.30 9.27
CA ILE A 41 7.01 4.16 8.70
C ILE A 41 7.32 5.26 9.71
N ARG A 42 8.59 5.40 10.09
CA ARG A 42 9.03 6.42 11.05
C ARG A 42 10.04 7.37 10.42
N SER A 43 9.75 8.66 10.49
CA SER A 43 10.72 9.73 10.23
C SER A 43 11.59 9.96 11.46
N LYS A 44 12.89 10.22 11.24
CA LYS A 44 13.83 10.63 12.31
C LYS A 44 13.54 12.04 12.82
N HIS A 45 12.94 12.88 11.99
CA HIS A 45 12.62 14.26 12.32
C HIS A 45 11.11 14.47 12.33
N PRO A 46 10.57 15.29 13.26
CA PRO A 46 9.16 15.61 13.23
C PRO A 46 8.81 16.40 11.97
N VAL A 47 7.65 16.11 11.38
CA VAL A 47 7.15 16.74 10.16
C VAL A 47 5.96 17.64 10.45
N ALA A 48 5.87 18.72 9.68
CA ALA A 48 4.79 19.70 9.76
C ALA A 48 3.45 19.10 9.29
N ASN A 49 2.38 19.34 10.07
CA ASN A 49 1.01 19.05 9.69
C ASN A 49 0.48 20.09 8.67
N LYS A 50 -0.79 19.97 8.27
CA LYS A 50 -1.44 20.90 7.31
C LYS A 50 -1.51 22.37 7.79
N ASN A 51 -1.41 22.61 9.10
CA ASN A 51 -1.42 23.93 9.73
C ASN A 51 0.00 24.48 9.98
N GLY A 52 1.06 23.72 9.64
CA GLY A 52 2.45 24.09 9.90
C GLY A 52 3.02 23.57 11.22
N ASP A 53 2.22 22.97 12.11
CA ASP A 53 2.73 22.45 13.39
C ASP A 53 3.59 21.19 13.20
N ILE A 54 4.80 21.21 13.75
CA ILE A 54 5.77 20.11 13.65
C ILE A 54 5.53 19.11 14.78
N LYS A 55 4.85 17.99 14.50
CA LYS A 55 4.46 17.01 15.55
C LYS A 55 4.46 15.54 15.13
N LYS A 56 4.33 15.21 13.84
CA LYS A 56 4.19 13.80 13.40
C LYS A 56 5.55 13.18 13.10
N THR A 57 5.74 11.92 13.46
CA THR A 57 6.94 11.14 13.11
C THR A 57 6.61 9.74 12.61
N VAL A 58 5.37 9.27 12.74
CA VAL A 58 4.97 7.90 12.41
C VAL A 58 3.75 7.91 11.49
N HIS A 59 3.76 7.00 10.52
CA HIS A 59 2.64 6.66 9.65
C HIS A 59 2.47 5.14 9.58
N HIS A 60 1.23 4.68 9.51
CA HIS A 60 0.88 3.25 9.45
C HIS A 60 0.11 3.00 8.16
N PRO A 61 0.79 2.65 7.05
CA PRO A 61 0.11 2.23 5.83
C PRO A 61 -0.63 0.92 6.06
N GLU A 62 -1.68 0.67 5.29
CA GLU A 62 -2.50 -0.54 5.44
C GLU A 62 -1.72 -1.82 5.08
N PHE A 63 -0.90 -1.79 4.03
CA PHE A 63 -0.11 -2.95 3.60
C PHE A 63 1.36 -2.65 3.35
N TYR A 64 2.19 -3.68 3.51
CA TYR A 64 3.53 -3.78 2.93
C TYR A 64 3.47 -4.87 1.86
N VAL A 65 3.83 -4.54 0.63
CA VAL A 65 3.69 -5.44 -0.53
C VAL A 65 5.05 -5.64 -1.18
N GLU A 66 5.41 -6.87 -1.46
CA GLU A 66 6.67 -7.27 -2.04
C GLU A 66 6.46 -8.06 -3.33
N ASP A 67 7.26 -7.74 -4.33
CA ASP A 67 7.37 -8.54 -5.54
C ASP A 67 8.35 -9.69 -5.32
N PRO A 68 7.89 -10.96 -5.24
CA PRO A 68 8.78 -12.08 -5.01
C PRO A 68 9.81 -12.28 -6.13
N ALA A 69 9.56 -11.77 -7.35
CA ALA A 69 10.48 -11.93 -8.47
C ALA A 69 11.71 -11.01 -8.36
N THR A 70 11.56 -9.83 -7.77
CA THR A 70 12.60 -8.79 -7.76
C THR A 70 13.06 -8.40 -6.35
N GLY A 71 12.30 -8.79 -5.31
CA GLY A 71 12.50 -8.34 -3.93
C GLY A 71 12.17 -6.86 -3.72
N TRP A 72 11.64 -6.16 -4.74
CA TRP A 72 11.17 -4.79 -4.59
C TRP A 72 9.90 -4.74 -3.75
N PHE A 73 9.74 -3.65 -3.00
CA PHE A 73 8.58 -3.49 -2.14
C PHE A 73 7.98 -2.09 -2.20
N LYS A 74 6.70 -2.03 -1.81
CA LYS A 74 5.92 -0.80 -1.65
C LYS A 74 5.14 -0.88 -0.34
N HIS A 75 5.06 0.25 0.35
CA HIS A 75 4.03 0.51 1.34
C HIS A 75 2.79 0.99 0.61
N VAL A 76 1.67 0.32 0.81
CA VAL A 76 0.41 0.61 0.12
C VAL A 76 -0.55 1.20 1.12
N GLU A 77 -1.02 2.39 0.79
CA GLU A 77 -2.14 3.02 1.47
C GLU A 77 -3.43 2.74 0.70
N VAL A 78 -4.54 2.43 1.36
CA VAL A 78 -5.82 2.23 0.68
C VAL A 78 -6.79 3.38 0.99
N THR A 79 -7.53 3.83 -0.04
CA THR A 79 -8.57 4.87 0.10
C THR A 79 -9.88 4.44 -0.53
N ASN A 80 -10.99 4.80 0.11
CA ASN A 80 -12.34 4.57 -0.42
C ASN A 80 -12.73 5.53 -1.55
N GLY A 81 -12.15 6.73 -1.59
CA GLY A 81 -12.40 7.74 -2.65
C GLY A 81 -11.31 7.78 -3.72
N ASN A 82 -11.56 8.53 -4.79
CA ASN A 82 -10.62 8.78 -5.88
C ASN A 82 -9.60 9.85 -5.50
N GLY A 83 -8.33 9.60 -5.84
CA GLY A 83 -7.23 10.52 -5.61
C GLY A 83 -6.73 10.58 -4.17
N ILE A 84 -5.71 11.43 -3.95
CA ILE A 84 -5.03 11.56 -2.66
C ILE A 84 -5.80 12.58 -1.81
N LEU A 85 -6.56 12.10 -0.83
CA LEU A 85 -7.22 12.95 0.17
C LEU A 85 -6.18 13.80 0.94
N PRO A 86 -6.55 15.01 1.42
CA PRO A 86 -5.64 15.85 2.19
C PRO A 86 -5.02 15.17 3.43
N SER A 87 -5.77 14.24 4.05
CA SER A 87 -5.27 13.40 5.15
C SER A 87 -4.11 12.50 4.71
N LYS A 88 -4.22 11.88 3.53
CA LYS A 88 -3.18 11.03 2.93
C LYS A 88 -1.97 11.87 2.46
N GLN A 89 -2.18 13.11 2.00
CA GLN A 89 -1.06 14.04 1.75
C GLN A 89 -0.26 14.34 3.02
N ALA A 90 -0.91 14.49 4.18
CA ALA A 90 -0.23 14.72 5.45
C ALA A 90 0.57 13.50 5.91
N GLN A 91 0.04 12.29 5.69
CA GLN A 91 0.76 11.03 5.97
C GLN A 91 1.97 10.85 5.04
N TYR A 92 1.82 11.21 3.76
CA TYR A 92 2.90 11.14 2.79
C TYR A 92 4.11 12.02 3.14
N ARG A 93 3.93 13.09 3.93
CA ARG A 93 5.04 13.89 4.46
C ARG A 93 5.96 13.08 5.38
N VAL A 94 5.39 12.23 6.24
CA VAL A 94 6.18 11.33 7.10
C VAL A 94 6.99 10.37 6.23
N VAL A 95 6.35 9.83 5.19
CA VAL A 95 6.98 8.90 4.24
C VAL A 95 8.14 9.55 3.49
N LYS A 96 7.95 10.77 2.97
CA LYS A 96 9.03 11.52 2.30
C LYS A 96 10.18 11.81 3.26
N ALA A 97 9.88 12.27 4.49
CA ALA A 97 10.90 12.55 5.49
C ALA A 97 11.65 11.29 5.96
N ALA A 98 11.02 10.12 5.87
CA ALA A 98 11.66 8.83 6.10
C ALA A 98 12.47 8.31 4.89
N GLY A 99 12.50 9.04 3.77
CA GLY A 99 13.20 8.63 2.55
C GLY A 99 12.51 7.51 1.75
N LEU A 100 11.24 7.20 2.06
CA LEU A 100 10.50 6.10 1.43
C LEU A 100 9.50 6.55 0.36
N GLY A 101 9.63 7.79 -0.15
CA GLY A 101 8.68 8.38 -1.10
C GLY A 101 8.48 7.56 -2.38
N ALA A 102 9.55 6.97 -2.93
CA ALA A 102 9.47 6.08 -4.09
C ALA A 102 8.93 4.68 -3.75
N ARG A 103 8.94 4.30 -2.47
CA ARG A 103 8.46 3.01 -1.95
C ARG A 103 7.06 3.12 -1.34
N TYR A 104 6.27 4.12 -1.70
CA TYR A 104 4.93 4.33 -1.19
C TYR A 104 3.96 4.63 -2.32
N CYS A 105 2.77 4.05 -2.27
CA CYS A 105 1.71 4.34 -3.22
C CYS A 105 0.34 4.34 -2.53
N VAL A 106 -0.62 5.02 -3.16
CA VAL A 106 -2.01 5.04 -2.71
C VAL A 106 -2.83 4.23 -3.71
N PHE A 107 -3.57 3.25 -3.20
CA PHE A 107 -4.57 2.47 -3.92
C PHE A 107 -5.93 3.10 -3.70
N ASP A 108 -6.34 3.92 -4.66
CA ASP A 108 -7.67 4.51 -4.70
C ASP A 108 -8.68 3.60 -5.43
N ALA A 109 -9.94 4.04 -5.50
CA ALA A 109 -10.98 3.23 -6.13
C ALA A 109 -10.75 3.03 -7.63
N ASP A 110 -10.15 4.01 -8.32
CA ASP A 110 -9.80 3.89 -9.75
C ASP A 110 -8.70 2.84 -9.98
N ILE A 111 -7.70 2.74 -9.10
CA ILE A 111 -6.70 1.67 -9.16
C ILE A 111 -7.36 0.31 -8.95
N ARG A 112 -8.20 0.17 -7.92
CA ARG A 112 -8.89 -1.11 -7.64
C ARG A 112 -9.78 -1.52 -8.80
N LEU A 113 -10.53 -0.59 -9.39
CA LEU A 113 -11.36 -0.85 -10.57
C LEU A 113 -10.53 -1.31 -11.77
N ARG A 114 -9.37 -0.69 -12.02
CA ARG A 114 -8.45 -1.10 -13.08
C ARG A 114 -7.92 -2.52 -12.86
N LEU A 115 -7.61 -2.87 -11.62
CA LEU A 115 -7.14 -4.21 -11.27
C LEU A 115 -8.25 -5.26 -11.39
N HIS A 116 -9.49 -4.95 -11.01
CA HIS A 116 -10.63 -5.84 -11.24
C HIS A 116 -10.84 -6.14 -12.74
N ARG A 117 -10.82 -5.12 -13.61
CA ARG A 117 -10.92 -5.35 -15.06
C ARG A 117 -9.75 -6.20 -15.57
N ALA A 118 -8.54 -5.97 -15.07
CA ALA A 118 -7.39 -6.78 -15.44
C ALA A 118 -7.49 -8.23 -14.94
N GLU A 119 -8.16 -8.48 -13.81
CA GLU A 119 -8.51 -9.82 -13.34
C GLU A 119 -9.43 -10.52 -14.34
N GLU A 120 -10.53 -9.88 -14.74
CA GLU A 120 -11.49 -10.41 -15.72
C GLU A 120 -10.83 -10.70 -17.08
N GLU A 121 -9.85 -9.88 -17.47
CA GLU A 121 -9.08 -10.05 -18.71
C GLU A 121 -7.90 -11.03 -18.61
N GLY A 122 -7.62 -11.61 -17.44
CA GLY A 122 -6.47 -12.51 -17.22
C GLY A 122 -5.10 -11.81 -17.28
N LYS A 123 -5.05 -10.48 -17.06
CA LYS A 123 -3.84 -9.63 -17.12
C LYS A 123 -3.44 -9.03 -15.76
N LEU A 124 -4.02 -9.53 -14.67
CA LEU A 124 -3.90 -8.95 -13.34
C LEU A 124 -2.46 -8.73 -12.88
N GLN A 125 -1.59 -9.74 -13.04
CA GLN A 125 -0.18 -9.66 -12.62
C GLN A 125 0.54 -8.47 -13.28
N LYS A 126 0.39 -8.31 -14.59
CA LYS A 126 0.99 -7.19 -15.34
C LYS A 126 0.42 -5.84 -14.89
N ALA A 127 -0.90 -5.77 -14.73
CA ALA A 127 -1.55 -4.54 -14.28
C ALA A 127 -1.10 -4.12 -12.86
N ALA A 128 -0.97 -5.08 -11.94
CA ALA A 128 -0.52 -4.84 -10.57
C ALA A 128 0.91 -4.28 -10.53
N ARG A 129 1.85 -4.88 -11.29
CA ARG A 129 3.24 -4.39 -11.39
C ARG A 129 3.30 -2.97 -11.95
N LYS A 130 2.50 -2.70 -12.98
CA LYS A 130 2.39 -1.36 -13.58
C LYS A 130 1.90 -0.31 -12.59
N VAL A 131 0.83 -0.58 -11.83
CA VAL A 131 0.30 0.42 -10.86
C VAL A 131 1.23 0.62 -9.66
N LEU A 132 2.03 -0.40 -9.32
CA LEU A 132 3.07 -0.29 -8.28
C LEU A 132 4.34 0.40 -8.80
N GLY A 133 4.47 0.61 -10.11
CA GLY A 133 5.62 1.25 -10.74
C GLY A 133 6.87 0.38 -10.69
N TRP A 134 6.72 -0.91 -10.99
CA TRP A 134 7.80 -1.89 -11.10
C TRP A 134 8.12 -2.30 -12.55
N ASP A 135 7.37 -1.75 -13.52
CA ASP A 135 7.63 -1.85 -14.95
C ASP A 135 8.49 -0.69 -15.45
#